data_AF-A0AAV4S117-F1
#
_entry.id   AF-A0AAV4S117-F1
#
_cell.length_a   1.000
_cell.length_b   1.000
_cell.length_c   1.000
_cell.angle_alpha   90.00
_cell.angle_beta   90.00
_cell.angle_gamma   90.00
#
_symmetry.space_group_name_H-M   'P 1'
#
loop_
_entity.id
_entity.type
_entity.pdbx_description
1 polymer ?
#
loop_
_entity_poly.entity_id
_entity_poly.type
_entity_poly.pdbx_seq_one_letter_code
_entity_poly.pdbx_strand_id
1 'polypeptide(L)'
;MSSCLPEQIDPLFFYSLTKANLESDRSLSSSSIVLTSDSGEFFVPFTYRSKVGKIKTKNLGNWILDQWPGNDWFWVLETANYSELYERIENNTDLVITADDGYWTAPYIDCKLTSTWHVTYGVPFFTRTLDELYFK
;
A
#
# COMPACT_ATOMS: atom_id res chain seq x y z
N MET A 1 -3.41 18.81 -30.68
CA MET A 1 -2.65 18.06 -29.66
C MET A 1 -3.54 17.96 -28.45
N SER A 2 -4.11 16.78 -28.21
CA SER A 2 -4.92 16.50 -27.02
C SER A 2 -3.96 16.37 -25.85
N SER A 3 -4.15 17.20 -24.82
CA SER A 3 -3.43 17.10 -23.55
C SER A 3 -3.90 15.83 -22.84
N CYS A 4 -2.99 14.88 -22.63
CA CYS A 4 -3.17 13.84 -21.63
C CYS A 4 -3.07 14.49 -20.24
N LEU A 5 -4.15 15.12 -19.78
CA LEU A 5 -4.32 15.36 -18.35
C LEU A 5 -4.40 13.96 -17.70
N PRO A 6 -3.69 13.70 -16.59
CA PRO A 6 -3.78 12.41 -15.93
C PRO A 6 -5.24 12.23 -15.50
N GLU A 7 -5.93 11.29 -16.16
CA GLU A 7 -7.23 10.82 -15.72
C GLU A 7 -7.07 10.40 -14.26
N GLN A 8 -7.93 10.96 -13.41
CA GLN A 8 -8.02 10.59 -12.02
C GLN A 8 -8.19 9.06 -11.95
N ILE A 9 -7.22 8.35 -11.37
CA ILE A 9 -7.26 6.88 -11.31
C ILE A 9 -8.53 6.47 -10.58
N ASP A 10 -9.39 5.70 -11.24
CA ASP A 10 -10.66 5.23 -10.68
C ASP A 10 -10.40 4.41 -9.39
N PRO A 11 -11.01 4.75 -8.25
CA PRO A 11 -10.91 3.96 -7.02
C PRO A 11 -11.20 2.46 -7.21
N LEU A 12 -12.05 2.10 -8.18
CA LEU A 12 -12.34 0.70 -8.53
C LEU A 12 -11.11 -0.06 -9.01
N PHE A 13 -10.13 0.61 -9.61
CA PHE A 13 -8.86 0.00 -10.00
C PHE A 13 -8.15 -0.59 -8.77
N PHE A 14 -7.98 0.18 -7.70
CA PHE A 14 -7.24 -0.28 -6.52
C PHE A 14 -7.98 -1.40 -5.76
N TYR A 15 -9.31 -1.35 -5.72
CA TYR A 15 -10.10 -2.47 -5.18
C TYR A 15 -9.96 -3.74 -6.01
N SER A 16 -9.91 -3.61 -7.34
CA SER A 16 -9.72 -4.75 -8.24
C SER A 16 -8.32 -5.33 -8.10
N LEU A 17 -7.30 -4.48 -7.98
CA LEU A 17 -5.91 -4.87 -7.81
C LEU A 17 -5.68 -5.63 -6.50
N THR A 18 -6.12 -5.06 -5.37
CA THR A 18 -5.98 -5.72 -4.05
C THR A 18 -6.75 -7.03 -3.98
N LYS A 19 -7.91 -7.12 -4.65
CA LYS A 19 -8.64 -8.38 -4.79
C LYS A 19 -7.90 -9.39 -5.66
N ALA A 20 -7.36 -8.97 -6.80
CA ALA A 20 -6.63 -9.84 -7.71
C ALA A 20 -5.39 -10.45 -7.04
N ASN A 21 -4.65 -9.67 -6.24
CA ASN A 21 -3.52 -10.17 -5.45
C ASN A 21 -3.94 -11.30 -4.50
N LEU A 22 -5.05 -11.13 -3.78
CA LEU A 22 -5.54 -12.14 -2.84
C LEU A 22 -6.14 -13.39 -3.55
N GLU A 23 -6.66 -13.21 -4.76
CA GLU A 23 -7.19 -14.32 -5.56
C GLU A 23 -6.09 -15.12 -6.26
N SER A 24 -4.98 -14.48 -6.64
CA SER A 24 -3.87 -15.12 -7.33
C SER A 24 -3.00 -15.98 -6.41
N ASP A 25 -2.89 -15.63 -5.12
CA ASP A 25 -2.09 -16.37 -4.15
C ASP A 25 -2.91 -16.77 -2.92
N ARG A 26 -3.04 -18.08 -2.70
CA ARG A 26 -3.77 -18.65 -1.55
C ARG A 26 -3.03 -18.51 -0.23
N SER A 27 -1.73 -18.26 -0.24
CA SER A 27 -0.92 -18.03 0.95
C SER A 27 -1.20 -16.66 1.58
N LEU A 28 -1.70 -15.71 0.78
CA LEU A 28 -2.08 -14.39 1.26
C LEU A 28 -3.41 -14.45 2.04
N SER A 29 -3.41 -13.81 3.21
CA SER A 29 -4.60 -13.60 4.04
C SER A 29 -5.28 -12.27 3.74
N SER A 30 -4.50 -11.28 3.29
CA SER A 30 -4.96 -9.94 2.90
C SER A 30 -4.02 -9.25 1.92
N SER A 31 -4.51 -8.25 1.22
CA SER A 31 -3.76 -7.31 0.38
C SER A 31 -4.34 -5.91 0.54
N SER A 32 -3.47 -4.90 0.54
CA SER A 32 -3.89 -3.50 0.61
C SER A 32 -2.95 -2.59 -0.16
N ILE A 33 -3.46 -1.42 -0.48
CA ILE A 33 -2.69 -0.26 -0.96
C ILE A 33 -3.12 0.90 -0.06
N VAL A 34 -2.17 1.72 0.36
CA VAL A 34 -2.44 2.95 1.11
C VAL A 34 -2.06 4.12 0.22
N LEU A 35 -2.99 5.04 0.00
CA LEU A 35 -2.75 6.30 -0.70
C LEU A 35 -3.10 7.44 0.25
N THR A 36 -2.26 8.47 0.30
CA THR A 36 -2.50 9.68 1.09
C THR A 36 -2.89 10.82 0.17
N SER A 37 -3.91 11.58 0.56
CA SER A 37 -4.24 12.85 -0.09
C SER A 37 -3.35 13.97 0.43
N ASP A 38 -3.29 15.08 -0.32
CA ASP A 38 -2.64 16.31 0.13
C ASP A 38 -3.27 16.90 1.41
N SER A 39 -4.51 16.49 1.73
CA SER A 39 -5.22 16.86 2.96
C SER A 39 -4.95 15.91 4.14
N GLY A 40 -4.11 14.89 3.97
CA GLY A 40 -3.78 13.89 5.00
C GLY A 40 -4.87 12.84 5.22
N GLU A 41 -5.81 12.69 4.28
CA GLU A 41 -6.80 11.61 4.32
C GLU A 41 -6.23 10.35 3.66
N PHE A 42 -6.48 9.20 4.28
CA PHE A 42 -6.05 7.91 3.74
C PHE A 42 -7.16 7.23 2.96
N PHE A 43 -6.83 6.80 1.74
CA PHE A 43 -7.59 5.82 0.99
C PHE A 43 -6.91 4.46 1.12
N VAL A 44 -7.59 3.51 1.77
CA VAL A 44 -7.03 2.20 2.12
C VAL A 44 -7.92 1.08 1.59
N PRO A 45 -7.92 0.82 0.27
CA PRO A 45 -8.54 -0.37 -0.30
C PRO A 45 -7.88 -1.60 0.32
N PHE A 46 -8.67 -2.35 1.07
CA PHE A 46 -8.21 -3.52 1.81
C PHE A 46 -9.09 -4.72 1.47
N THR A 47 -8.43 -5.78 0.99
CA THR A 47 -9.07 -7.05 0.66
C THR A 47 -8.51 -8.14 1.54
N TYR A 48 -9.38 -8.97 2.12
CA TYR A 48 -9.00 -10.02 3.06
C TYR A 48 -9.87 -11.26 2.97
N ARG A 49 -9.31 -12.39 3.37
CA ARG A 49 -10.00 -13.66 3.50
C ARG A 49 -10.56 -13.76 4.92
N SER A 50 -11.88 -13.70 5.03
CA SER A 50 -12.56 -13.84 6.31
C SER A 50 -12.42 -15.25 6.89
N LYS A 51 -12.75 -15.42 8.17
CA LYS A 51 -12.74 -16.72 8.89
C LYS A 51 -13.48 -17.86 8.17
N VAL A 52 -14.51 -17.52 7.40
CA VAL A 52 -15.32 -18.48 6.64
C VAL A 52 -14.82 -18.68 5.20
N GLY A 53 -13.59 -18.24 4.90
CA GLY A 53 -12.94 -18.38 3.59
C GLY A 53 -13.40 -17.39 2.51
N LYS A 54 -14.43 -16.58 2.77
CA LYS A 54 -14.95 -15.58 1.83
C LYS A 54 -14.02 -14.38 1.72
N ILE A 55 -13.78 -13.93 0.49
CA ILE A 55 -13.05 -12.70 0.19
C ILE A 55 -13.98 -11.50 0.42
N LYS A 56 -13.48 -10.50 1.15
CA LYS A 56 -14.18 -9.24 1.43
C LYS A 56 -13.27 -8.07 1.11
N THR A 57 -13.87 -6.99 0.62
CA THR A 57 -13.17 -5.75 0.29
C THR A 57 -13.85 -4.57 0.99
N LYS A 58 -13.06 -3.63 1.52
CA LYS A 58 -13.56 -2.38 2.11
C LYS A 58 -12.48 -1.30 2.10
N ASN A 59 -12.89 -0.02 2.13
CA ASN A 59 -11.99 1.05 2.53
C ASN A 59 -11.82 1.01 4.05
N LEU A 60 -10.58 0.95 4.53
CA LEU A 60 -10.31 1.03 5.96
C LEU A 60 -10.12 2.48 6.45
N GLY A 61 -9.76 3.44 5.60
CA GLY A 61 -9.54 4.83 6.01
C GLY A 61 -8.57 4.99 7.20
N ASN A 62 -8.64 6.13 7.88
CA ASN A 62 -7.65 6.53 8.89
C ASN A 62 -7.62 5.64 10.15
N TRP A 63 -8.78 5.12 10.59
CA TRP A 63 -8.89 4.43 11.89
C TRP A 63 -8.10 3.11 11.97
N ILE A 64 -7.80 2.46 10.83
CA ILE A 64 -6.94 1.26 10.86
C ILE A 64 -5.48 1.64 10.98
N LEU A 65 -5.09 2.85 10.60
CA LEU A 65 -3.72 3.29 10.61
C LEU A 65 -3.33 3.91 11.94
N ASP A 66 -4.21 4.04 12.93
CA ASP A 66 -3.79 4.39 14.29
C ASP A 66 -2.60 3.49 14.72
N GLN A 67 -1.58 4.02 15.38
CA GLN A 67 -0.36 3.30 15.78
C GLN A 67 -0.65 2.19 16.80
N TRP A 68 -1.16 1.06 16.33
CA TRP A 68 -1.45 -0.15 17.09
C TRP A 68 -0.43 -1.23 16.71
N PRO A 69 -0.13 -2.18 17.61
CA PRO A 69 0.73 -3.30 17.27
C PRO A 69 0.24 -4.02 16.01
N GLY A 70 1.10 -4.12 15.00
CA GLY A 70 0.77 -4.72 13.70
C GLY A 70 0.42 -3.73 12.59
N ASN A 71 0.48 -2.41 12.83
CA ASN A 71 0.37 -1.37 11.79
C ASN A 71 1.72 -0.81 11.32
N ASP A 72 2.82 -1.40 11.81
CA ASP A 72 4.18 -1.00 11.47
C ASP A 72 4.47 -1.14 9.97
N TRP A 73 3.73 -2.02 9.27
CA TRP A 73 3.84 -2.20 7.82
C TRP A 73 3.59 -0.91 7.04
N PHE A 74 2.83 0.04 7.60
CA PHE A 74 2.59 1.34 7.00
C PHE A 74 3.57 2.39 7.55
N TRP A 75 3.60 2.60 8.87
CA TRP A 75 4.33 3.73 9.47
C TRP A 75 5.83 3.67 9.29
N VAL A 76 6.43 2.48 9.30
CA VAL A 76 7.88 2.33 9.05
C VAL A 76 8.22 2.79 7.64
N LEU A 77 7.35 2.51 6.67
CA LEU A 77 7.54 2.92 5.29
C LEU A 77 7.14 4.38 5.07
N GLU A 78 6.11 4.90 5.70
CA GLU A 78 5.69 6.30 5.53
C GLU A 78 6.73 7.27 6.12
N THR A 79 7.33 6.94 7.26
CA THR A 79 8.33 7.78 7.93
C THR A 79 9.78 7.49 7.51
N ALA A 80 9.99 6.53 6.61
CA ALA A 80 11.33 6.13 6.19
C ALA A 80 12.04 7.24 5.40
N ASN A 81 13.37 7.28 5.53
CA ASN A 81 14.21 8.15 4.70
C ASN A 81 14.56 7.44 3.39
N TYR A 82 14.08 7.99 2.28
CA TYR A 82 14.29 7.47 0.93
C TYR A 82 15.33 8.24 0.11
N SER A 83 16.19 9.05 0.73
CA SER A 83 17.25 9.80 0.01
C SER A 83 18.10 8.88 -0.89
N GLU A 84 18.53 7.72 -0.40
CA GLU A 84 19.30 6.75 -1.19
C GLU A 84 18.51 6.17 -2.36
N LEU A 85 17.18 6.00 -2.23
CA LEU A 85 16.33 5.59 -3.35
C LEU A 85 16.24 6.68 -4.42
N TYR A 86 16.09 7.94 -3.99
CA TYR A 86 16.03 9.07 -4.91
C TYR A 86 17.36 9.30 -5.63
N GLU A 87 18.50 9.00 -5.00
CA GLU A 87 19.82 8.99 -5.65
C GLU A 87 19.93 7.96 -6.77
N ARG A 88 19.14 6.87 -6.76
CA ARG A 88 19.07 5.92 -7.89
C ARG A 88 18.43 6.52 -9.14
N ILE A 89 17.72 7.64 -9.01
CA ILE A 89 17.07 8.38 -10.11
C ILE A 89 18.09 9.31 -10.79
N GLU A 90 19.31 8.83 -11.02
CA GLU A 90 20.26 9.53 -11.87
C GLU A 90 19.91 9.25 -13.35
N ASN A 91 19.86 10.31 -14.17
CA ASN A 91 19.66 10.29 -15.64
C ASN A 91 18.23 10.04 -16.17
N ASN A 92 17.19 10.62 -15.56
CA ASN A 92 15.79 10.54 -16.06
C ASN A 92 15.22 9.11 -16.16
N THR A 93 15.85 8.15 -15.49
CA THR A 93 15.35 6.78 -15.40
C THR A 93 14.20 6.69 -14.41
N ASP A 94 13.34 5.69 -14.56
CA ASP A 94 12.25 5.45 -13.61
C ASP A 94 12.83 4.92 -12.29
N LEU A 95 12.27 5.37 -11.15
CA LEU A 95 12.59 4.80 -9.85
C LEU A 95 12.10 3.35 -9.81
N VAL A 96 13.04 2.41 -9.74
CA VAL A 96 12.73 0.99 -9.58
C VAL A 96 12.80 0.63 -8.10
N ILE A 97 11.63 0.30 -7.54
CA ILE A 97 11.53 -0.27 -6.19
C ILE A 97 11.69 -1.79 -6.29
N THR A 98 12.53 -2.34 -5.42
CA THR A 98 12.84 -3.77 -5.35
C THR A 98 12.31 -4.40 -4.06
N ALA A 99 12.42 -5.73 -3.97
CA ALA A 99 12.06 -6.46 -2.76
C ALA A 99 13.00 -6.17 -1.56
N ASP A 100 14.16 -5.56 -1.80
CA ASP A 100 15.08 -5.20 -0.72
C ASP A 100 14.73 -3.84 -0.09
N ASP A 101 13.87 -3.05 -0.76
CA ASP A 101 13.44 -1.73 -0.31
C ASP A 101 12.15 -1.80 0.54
N GLY A 102 11.64 -3.01 0.81
CA GLY A 102 10.45 -3.24 1.62
C GLY A 102 10.72 -3.52 3.08
N TYR A 103 9.64 -3.76 3.83
CA TYR A 103 9.68 -4.00 5.26
C TYR A 103 8.75 -5.16 5.64
N TRP A 104 9.28 -6.08 6.44
CA TRP A 104 8.52 -7.13 7.09
C TRP A 104 8.19 -6.72 8.52
N THR A 105 6.92 -6.81 8.90
CA THR A 105 6.52 -6.62 10.29
C THR A 105 6.99 -7.77 11.17
N ALA A 106 7.15 -7.51 12.47
CA ALA A 106 7.09 -8.59 13.45
C ALA A 106 5.72 -9.31 13.38
N PRO A 107 5.63 -10.59 13.78
CA PRO A 107 4.35 -11.30 13.83
C PRO A 107 3.35 -10.60 14.78
N TYR A 108 2.10 -10.45 14.33
CA TYR A 108 1.03 -9.83 15.13
C TYR A 108 -0.30 -10.56 14.94
N ILE A 109 -1.24 -10.39 15.88
CA ILE A 109 -2.60 -10.92 15.77
C ILE A 109 -3.52 -9.80 15.27
N ASP A 110 -4.18 -10.03 14.13
CA ASP A 110 -5.29 -9.15 13.70
C ASP A 110 -6.58 -9.57 14.41
N CYS A 111 -6.89 -8.93 15.53
CA CYS A 111 -8.09 -9.22 16.30
C CYS A 111 -9.39 -8.80 15.61
N LYS A 112 -9.36 -7.87 14.63
CA LYS A 112 -10.55 -7.19 14.13
C LYS A 112 -11.11 -7.83 12.85
N LEU A 113 -10.26 -8.31 11.93
CA LEU A 113 -10.71 -8.76 10.60
C LEU A 113 -10.64 -10.29 10.43
N THR A 114 -9.52 -10.88 10.85
CA THR A 114 -9.20 -12.31 10.60
C THR A 114 -9.15 -13.15 11.87
N SER A 115 -8.73 -12.58 13.01
CA SER A 115 -8.40 -13.26 14.28
C SER A 115 -7.36 -14.37 14.12
N THR A 116 -6.36 -14.14 13.28
CA THR A 116 -5.22 -15.04 13.07
C THR A 116 -3.90 -14.29 13.23
N TRP A 117 -2.80 -15.04 13.35
CA TRP A 117 -1.45 -14.47 13.29
C TRP A 117 -1.11 -14.07 11.85
N HIS A 118 -0.45 -12.93 11.70
CA HIS A 118 0.02 -12.39 10.44
C HIS A 118 1.46 -11.93 10.56
N VAL A 119 2.11 -11.93 9.41
CA VAL A 119 3.32 -11.16 9.12
C VAL A 119 3.01 -10.42 7.82
N THR A 120 3.29 -9.13 7.78
CA THR A 120 2.95 -8.28 6.63
C THR A 120 4.22 -7.79 5.99
N TYR A 121 4.27 -7.89 4.66
CA TYR A 121 5.29 -7.26 3.85
C TYR A 121 4.72 -6.01 3.20
N GLY A 122 5.39 -4.87 3.38
CA GLY A 122 5.09 -3.63 2.71
C GLY A 122 6.24 -3.22 1.80
N VAL A 123 5.91 -2.54 0.70
CA VAL A 123 6.89 -1.84 -0.15
C VAL A 123 6.39 -0.43 -0.41
N PRO A 124 7.26 0.59 -0.37
CA PRO A 124 6.87 1.94 -0.75
C PRO A 124 6.70 2.00 -2.27
N PHE A 125 5.79 2.82 -2.75
CA PHE A 125 5.71 3.17 -4.17
C PHE A 125 5.45 4.66 -4.28
N PHE A 126 5.99 5.27 -5.33
CA PHE A 126 6.03 6.72 -5.48
C PHE A 126 5.32 7.14 -6.75
N THR A 127 4.65 8.29 -6.72
CA THR A 127 4.07 8.89 -7.92
C THR A 127 5.07 9.86 -8.54
N ARG A 128 5.11 9.96 -9.87
CA ARG A 128 5.90 10.96 -10.58
C ARG A 128 4.95 11.98 -11.20
N THR A 129 4.93 13.20 -10.68
CA THR A 129 4.52 14.37 -11.45
C THR A 129 5.73 14.88 -12.22
N LEU A 130 5.54 15.26 -13.48
CA LEU A 130 6.60 15.47 -14.48
C LEU A 130 7.77 16.37 -14.06
N ASP A 131 7.67 17.14 -12.97
CA ASP A 131 8.74 18.04 -12.52
C ASP A 131 9.17 17.93 -11.04
N GLU A 132 8.50 17.19 -10.15
CA GLU A 132 8.90 17.08 -8.73
C GLU A 132 8.42 15.75 -8.09
N LEU A 133 9.30 15.07 -7.33
CA LEU A 133 9.00 13.87 -6.52
C LEU A 133 8.30 14.30 -5.23
N TYR A 134 7.00 14.03 -5.13
CA TYR A 134 6.27 14.14 -3.87
C TYR A 134 5.76 12.76 -3.45
N PHE A 135 5.95 12.44 -2.16
CA PHE A 135 5.26 11.35 -1.51
C PHE A 135 3.75 11.64 -1.53
N LYS A 136 2.97 10.73 -2.09
CA LYS A 136 1.52 10.66 -1.92
C LYS A 136 1.17 9.30 -1.37
#